data_AF-A0A5C3PK37-F1
#
_entry.id   AF-A0A5C3PK37-F1
#
_cell.length_a   1.000
_cell.length_b   1.000
_cell.length_c   1.000
_cell.angle_alpha   90.00
_cell.angle_beta   90.00
_cell.angle_gamma   90.00
#
_symmetry.space_group_name_H-M   'P 1'
#
loop_
_entity.id
_entity.type
_entity.pdbx_description
1 polymer ?
#
loop_
_entity_poly.entity_id
_entity_poly.type
_entity_poly.pdbx_seq_one_letter_code
_entity_poly.pdbx_strand_id
1 'polypeptide(L)'
;MLALTADIVPEARQLSGWVNEVFGILPIPDDVRVKSGMQIYTAGLDSKQRHAFLALKQGARKAVLPVHTAAEYQLFRKLVQDDPAFNQQTGEPDWDHAVITWNREAERNDEVYYKLIEHLKLYFSTWQTNMNIKHTLGQTSSTRKQTDLAVRDPKRSEAAPAALERSKPSQAAHAGILQPEDVEVPHDCRRNEQFGILGDGDSELTVSIAAGLLPDLASIAVSPGEASSAAPTPGPSATSRASDQLMAVARKRALTDVYAPPSKKPRQPRTCAKCGDSRNCPGRSAARLCPKPCQDCGQRACRGRNSKRPHRSCMDGWD
;
A
#
# COMPACT_ATOMS: atom_id res chain seq x y z
N MET A 1 41.97 -2.30 0.90
CA MET A 1 40.88 -2.27 -0.10
C MET A 1 39.52 -2.41 0.58
N LEU A 2 39.09 -1.39 1.36
CA LEU A 2 37.81 -1.36 2.09
C LEU A 2 37.30 0.10 2.22
N ALA A 3 37.31 0.88 1.14
CA ALA A 3 37.06 2.33 1.24
C ALA A 3 36.16 2.94 0.15
N LEU A 4 35.46 2.16 -0.68
CA LEU A 4 34.77 2.71 -1.86
C LEU A 4 33.24 2.48 -1.93
N THR A 5 32.59 2.06 -0.85
CA THR A 5 31.12 1.82 -0.84
C THR A 5 30.33 2.72 0.12
N ALA A 6 30.96 3.66 0.83
CA ALA A 6 30.28 4.48 1.83
C ALA A 6 29.40 5.62 1.25
N ASP A 7 29.63 6.06 0.01
CA ASP A 7 29.01 7.29 -0.52
C ASP A 7 27.63 7.11 -1.19
N ILE A 8 27.09 5.89 -1.27
CA ILE A 8 25.87 5.63 -2.07
C ILE A 8 24.58 5.66 -1.24
N VAL A 9 24.67 5.55 0.10
CA VAL A 9 23.50 5.69 0.99
C VAL A 9 23.90 6.58 2.16
N PRO A 10 23.58 7.90 2.12
CA PRO A 10 23.99 8.86 3.17
C PRO A 10 23.42 8.54 4.56
N GLU A 11 22.52 7.58 4.66
CA GLU A 11 21.82 7.20 5.89
C GLU A 11 21.75 5.68 6.10
N ALA A 12 22.61 4.90 5.42
CA ALA A 12 22.87 3.54 5.87
C ALA A 12 23.74 3.65 7.13
N ARG A 13 23.11 4.00 8.27
CA ARG A 13 23.74 3.80 9.58
C ARG A 13 24.15 2.34 9.60
N GLN A 14 25.46 2.11 9.57
CA GLN A 14 26.02 0.79 9.79
C GLN A 14 25.54 0.38 11.17
N LEU A 15 24.51 -0.47 11.22
CA LEU A 15 23.94 -0.92 12.48
C LEU A 15 24.97 -1.90 13.07
N SER A 16 25.95 -1.36 13.78
CA SER A 16 26.89 -2.15 14.57
C SER A 16 26.09 -2.92 15.61
N GLY A 17 26.02 -4.25 15.48
CA GLY A 17 25.29 -5.11 16.43
C GLY A 17 24.52 -6.28 15.80
N TRP A 18 24.26 -6.26 14.49
CA TRP A 18 23.50 -7.32 13.81
C TRP A 18 24.43 -8.37 13.20
N VAL A 19 25.05 -9.22 14.03
CA VAL A 19 26.16 -10.09 13.56
C VAL A 19 25.83 -11.58 13.52
N ASN A 20 24.60 -12.02 13.86
CA ASN A 20 24.27 -13.45 13.92
C ASN A 20 22.86 -13.74 13.37
N GLU A 21 22.67 -13.55 12.06
CA GLU A 21 21.43 -13.95 11.40
C GLU A 21 21.29 -15.49 11.42
N VAL A 22 20.17 -15.98 11.94
CA VAL A 22 19.88 -17.42 11.99
C VAL A 22 18.58 -17.65 11.25
N PHE A 23 18.66 -18.26 10.05
CA PHE A 23 17.51 -18.57 9.19
C PHE A 23 16.64 -17.36 8.81
N GLY A 24 17.22 -16.21 8.47
CA GLY A 24 16.42 -15.00 8.17
C GLY A 24 15.88 -14.28 9.40
N ILE A 25 16.15 -14.81 10.60
CA ILE A 25 15.74 -14.19 11.86
C ILE A 25 16.94 -13.45 12.43
N LEU A 26 16.81 -12.14 12.48
CA LEU A 26 17.80 -11.26 13.05
C LEU A 26 17.53 -11.06 14.55
N PRO A 27 18.50 -11.33 15.44
CA PRO A 27 18.42 -10.98 16.86
C PRO A 27 18.19 -9.49 17.03
N ILE A 28 17.34 -9.10 17.98
CA ILE A 28 17.06 -7.69 18.24
C ILE A 28 18.20 -7.14 19.10
N PRO A 29 18.86 -6.05 18.68
CA PRO A 29 19.88 -5.39 19.49
C PRO A 29 19.34 -4.98 20.87
N ASP A 30 20.17 -5.11 21.90
CA ASP A 30 19.77 -4.84 23.29
C ASP A 30 19.33 -3.39 23.50
N ASP A 31 19.95 -2.43 22.83
CA ASP A 31 19.57 -1.02 22.86
C ASP A 31 18.15 -0.80 22.31
N VAL A 32 17.82 -1.42 21.17
CA VAL A 32 16.47 -1.36 20.58
C VAL A 32 15.46 -2.05 21.48
N ARG A 33 15.81 -3.22 22.04
CA ARG A 33 14.96 -3.99 22.94
C ARG A 33 14.60 -3.19 24.20
N VAL A 34 15.62 -2.61 24.86
CA VAL A 34 15.44 -1.78 26.06
C VAL A 34 14.68 -0.49 25.74
N LYS A 35 15.05 0.21 24.66
CA LYS A 35 14.37 1.45 24.22
C LYS A 35 12.88 1.20 23.92
N SER A 36 12.55 0.04 23.36
CA SER A 36 11.17 -0.33 23.03
C SER A 36 10.38 -0.92 24.21
N GLY A 37 10.97 -1.02 25.41
CA GLY A 37 10.31 -1.58 26.59
C GLY A 37 10.06 -3.09 26.53
N MET A 38 10.88 -3.84 25.79
CA MET A 38 10.75 -5.30 25.66
C MET A 38 11.56 -6.04 26.73
N GLN A 39 11.00 -7.10 27.29
CA GLN A 39 11.69 -7.95 28.25
C GLN A 39 12.65 -8.93 27.54
N ILE A 40 13.66 -9.41 28.27
CA ILE A 40 14.60 -10.43 27.77
C ILE A 40 13.95 -11.82 27.81
N TYR A 41 14.29 -12.66 26.84
CA TYR A 41 13.83 -14.05 26.83
C TYR A 41 14.46 -14.87 27.97
N THR A 42 13.63 -15.58 28.74
CA THR A 42 14.06 -16.49 29.81
C THR A 42 13.57 -17.90 29.52
N ALA A 43 14.48 -18.81 29.12
CA ALA A 43 14.13 -20.16 28.67
C ALA A 43 13.28 -20.98 29.67
N GLY A 44 13.48 -20.76 30.97
CA GLY A 44 12.72 -21.45 32.02
C GLY A 44 11.24 -21.06 32.09
N LEU A 45 10.89 -19.82 31.73
CA LEU A 45 9.54 -19.28 31.82
C LEU A 45 8.84 -19.25 30.46
N ASP A 46 9.60 -18.91 29.41
CA ASP A 46 9.07 -18.50 28.12
C ASP A 46 9.13 -19.60 27.04
N SER A 47 9.57 -20.81 27.39
CA SER A 47 9.68 -21.93 26.44
C SER A 47 8.33 -22.48 25.98
N LYS A 48 7.27 -22.30 26.78
CA LYS A 48 5.91 -22.83 26.50
C LYS A 48 5.01 -21.86 25.75
N GLN A 49 5.41 -20.61 25.55
CA GLN A 49 4.58 -19.61 24.89
C GLN A 49 4.45 -19.88 23.38
N ARG A 50 3.43 -19.27 22.76
CA ARG A 50 3.30 -19.26 21.31
C ARG A 50 4.49 -18.53 20.69
N HIS A 51 5.06 -19.11 19.64
CA HIS A 51 6.23 -18.58 18.95
C HIS A 51 7.50 -18.47 19.84
N ALA A 52 7.64 -19.32 20.86
CA ALA A 52 8.82 -19.37 21.73
C ALA A 52 10.14 -19.46 20.96
N PHE A 53 10.19 -20.20 19.83
CA PHE A 53 11.37 -20.28 18.99
C PHE A 53 11.76 -18.93 18.38
N LEU A 54 10.81 -18.16 17.88
CA LEU A 54 11.07 -16.81 17.33
C LEU A 54 11.53 -15.86 18.44
N ALA A 55 10.83 -15.89 19.59
CA ALA A 55 11.19 -15.09 20.76
C ALA A 55 12.63 -15.37 21.23
N LEU A 56 13.01 -16.65 21.32
CA LEU A 56 14.37 -17.10 21.64
C LEU A 56 15.40 -16.57 20.64
N LYS A 57 15.13 -16.67 19.32
CA LYS A 57 16.05 -16.20 18.28
C LYS A 57 16.16 -14.67 18.25
N GLN A 58 15.08 -13.96 18.58
CA GLN A 58 15.06 -12.51 18.67
C GLN A 58 15.66 -11.96 19.97
N GLY A 59 15.82 -12.80 21.00
CA GLY A 59 16.30 -12.38 22.32
C GLY A 59 15.27 -11.61 23.15
N ALA A 60 13.99 -11.68 22.78
CA ALA A 60 12.90 -10.96 23.44
C ALA A 60 11.94 -11.94 24.12
N ARG A 61 11.33 -11.54 25.24
CA ARG A 61 10.41 -12.38 26.00
C ARG A 61 9.26 -12.90 25.14
N LYS A 62 8.60 -12.04 24.34
CA LYS A 62 7.61 -12.43 23.33
C LYS A 62 8.18 -12.22 21.92
N ALA A 63 7.66 -12.98 20.95
CA ALA A 63 8.03 -12.79 19.56
C ALA A 63 7.59 -11.39 19.06
N VAL A 64 8.41 -10.77 18.22
CA VAL A 64 8.07 -9.55 17.48
C VAL A 64 7.45 -9.94 16.16
N LEU A 65 6.17 -9.59 15.97
CA LEU A 65 5.37 -9.91 14.79
C LEU A 65 4.66 -8.66 14.27
N PRO A 66 4.24 -8.58 13.00
CA PRO A 66 3.31 -7.56 12.52
C PRO A 66 1.98 -7.58 13.28
N VAL A 67 1.17 -6.53 13.21
CA VAL A 67 -0.18 -6.49 13.83
C VAL A 67 -1.11 -7.44 13.05
N HIS A 68 -1.53 -8.53 13.69
CA HIS A 68 -2.25 -9.62 13.01
C HIS A 68 -3.33 -10.30 13.85
N THR A 69 -3.34 -10.14 15.19
CA THR A 69 -4.37 -10.78 16.03
C THR A 69 -5.57 -9.85 16.26
N ALA A 70 -6.73 -10.44 16.55
CA ALA A 70 -7.94 -9.68 16.88
C ALA A 70 -7.74 -8.80 18.13
N ALA A 71 -7.06 -9.34 19.16
CA ALA A 71 -6.71 -8.60 20.38
C ALA A 71 -5.79 -7.41 20.08
N GLU A 72 -4.81 -7.57 19.19
CA GLU A 72 -3.94 -6.47 18.77
C GLU A 72 -4.71 -5.38 18.02
N TYR A 73 -5.63 -5.75 17.12
CA TYR A 73 -6.47 -4.78 16.43
C TYR A 73 -7.37 -4.00 17.40
N GLN A 74 -7.90 -4.65 18.43
CA GLN A 74 -8.70 -4.00 19.47
C GLN A 74 -7.85 -3.07 20.33
N LEU A 75 -6.68 -3.54 20.76
CA LEU A 75 -5.71 -2.75 21.53
C LEU A 75 -5.29 -1.50 20.76
N PHE A 76 -4.96 -1.64 19.48
CA PHE A 76 -4.59 -0.50 18.64
C PHE A 76 -5.71 0.54 18.56
N ARG A 77 -6.96 0.11 18.32
CA ARG A 77 -8.10 1.03 18.26
C ARG A 77 -8.29 1.76 19.58
N LYS A 78 -8.14 1.06 20.71
CA LYS A 78 -8.21 1.64 22.05
C LYS A 78 -7.10 2.68 22.26
N LEU A 79 -5.86 2.34 21.95
CA LEU A 79 -4.72 3.25 22.11
C LEU A 79 -4.84 4.48 21.22
N VAL A 80 -5.31 4.34 19.97
CA VAL A 80 -5.55 5.50 19.09
C VAL A 80 -6.67 6.42 19.62
N GLN A 81 -7.61 5.91 20.40
CA GLN A 81 -8.70 6.71 20.99
C GLN A 81 -8.26 7.37 22.30
N ASP A 82 -7.62 6.60 23.19
CA ASP A 82 -7.41 6.97 24.58
C ASP A 82 -6.00 7.52 24.86
N ASP A 83 -4.98 7.06 24.14
CA ASP A 83 -3.58 7.34 24.46
C ASP A 83 -3.03 8.55 23.67
N PRO A 84 -2.48 9.56 24.36
CA PRO A 84 -1.96 10.77 23.71
C PRO A 84 -0.73 10.52 22.84
N ALA A 85 0.04 9.44 23.06
CA ALA A 85 1.16 9.09 22.20
C ALA A 85 0.69 8.70 20.79
N PHE A 86 -0.50 8.09 20.68
CA PHE A 86 -1.12 7.75 19.39
C PHE A 86 -1.98 8.87 18.82
N ASN A 87 -2.55 9.74 19.66
CA ASN A 87 -3.48 10.79 19.26
C ASN A 87 -2.94 12.21 19.51
N GLN A 88 -1.83 12.54 18.85
CA GLN A 88 -1.32 13.91 18.88
C GLN A 88 -2.24 14.86 18.11
N GLN A 89 -2.59 16.01 18.71
CA GLN A 89 -3.49 16.97 18.08
C GLN A 89 -2.91 17.66 16.84
N THR A 90 -1.58 17.66 16.70
CA THR A 90 -0.87 18.55 15.77
C THR A 90 0.33 17.87 15.11
N GLY A 91 0.28 16.54 14.89
CA GLY A 91 1.43 15.85 14.30
C GLY A 91 1.26 14.35 14.12
N GLU A 92 2.37 13.72 13.74
CA GLU A 92 2.52 12.25 13.77
C GLU A 92 2.51 11.74 15.22
N PRO A 93 2.08 10.49 15.45
CA PRO A 93 2.21 9.85 16.75
C PRO A 93 3.64 9.88 17.30
N ASP A 94 3.78 9.98 18.63
CA ASP A 94 5.06 9.78 19.31
C ASP A 94 5.39 8.29 19.30
N TRP A 95 6.05 7.85 18.24
CA TRP A 95 6.31 6.42 18.04
C TRP A 95 7.21 5.80 19.10
N ASP A 96 8.13 6.57 19.69
CA ASP A 96 9.02 6.11 20.74
C ASP A 96 8.22 5.80 22.03
N HIS A 97 7.29 6.67 22.42
CA HIS A 97 6.43 6.41 23.58
C HIS A 97 5.32 5.40 23.26
N ALA A 98 4.77 5.44 22.05
CA ALA A 98 3.71 4.53 21.60
C ALA A 98 4.15 3.06 21.64
N VAL A 99 5.39 2.76 21.22
CA VAL A 99 5.91 1.38 21.24
C VAL A 99 6.11 0.88 22.68
N ILE A 100 6.56 1.74 23.59
CA ILE A 100 6.70 1.39 25.01
C ILE A 100 5.33 1.09 25.63
N THR A 101 4.34 1.95 25.39
CA THR A 101 2.97 1.73 25.84
C THR A 101 2.40 0.43 25.28
N TRP A 102 2.59 0.17 23.98
CA TRP A 102 2.15 -1.07 23.35
C TRP A 102 2.77 -2.30 24.01
N ASN A 103 4.10 -2.33 24.11
CA ASN A 103 4.82 -3.49 24.62
C ASN A 103 4.53 -3.72 26.12
N ARG A 104 4.23 -2.65 26.89
CA ARG A 104 3.73 -2.77 28.27
C ARG A 104 2.36 -3.45 28.34
N GLU A 105 1.43 -3.15 27.43
CA GLU A 105 0.15 -3.86 27.35
C GLU A 105 0.31 -5.29 26.82
N ALA A 106 1.27 -5.52 25.92
CA ALA A 106 1.64 -6.85 25.46
C ALA A 106 2.14 -7.75 26.62
N GLU A 107 2.84 -7.20 27.61
CA GLU A 107 3.23 -7.96 28.81
C GLU A 107 2.04 -8.45 29.64
N ARG A 108 0.91 -7.75 29.58
CA ARG A 108 -0.30 -8.08 30.35
C ARG A 108 -1.20 -9.06 29.63
N ASN A 109 -1.12 -9.13 28.31
CA ASN A 109 -2.02 -9.93 27.47
C ASN A 109 -1.25 -10.92 26.58
N ASP A 110 -1.55 -12.21 26.71
CA ASP A 110 -0.87 -13.28 25.97
C ASP A 110 -1.23 -13.34 24.49
N GLU A 111 -2.32 -12.70 24.06
CA GLU A 111 -2.71 -12.63 22.65
C GLU A 111 -2.07 -11.45 21.88
N VAL A 112 -1.33 -10.61 22.60
CA VAL A 112 -0.65 -9.43 22.06
C VAL A 112 0.85 -9.68 22.05
N TYR A 113 1.45 -9.52 20.87
CA TYR A 113 2.88 -9.68 20.66
C TYR A 113 3.60 -8.33 20.67
N TYR A 114 4.92 -8.39 20.85
CA TYR A 114 5.76 -7.21 20.78
C TYR A 114 5.76 -6.58 19.39
N LYS A 115 5.90 -5.26 19.35
CA LYS A 115 6.02 -4.48 18.13
C LYS A 115 7.26 -3.59 18.20
N LEU A 116 7.81 -3.35 17.02
CA LEU A 116 8.79 -2.30 16.78
C LEU A 116 8.07 -1.07 16.21
N ILE A 117 8.78 0.06 16.21
CA ILE A 117 8.27 1.34 15.69
C ILE A 117 7.81 1.19 14.23
N GLU A 118 8.57 0.47 13.43
CA GLU A 118 8.30 0.25 12.00
C GLU A 118 6.99 -0.50 11.79
N HIS A 119 6.71 -1.51 12.62
CA HIS A 119 5.47 -2.27 12.54
C HIS A 119 4.25 -1.40 12.86
N LEU A 120 4.36 -0.54 13.89
CA LEU A 120 3.27 0.38 14.27
C LEU A 120 3.07 1.47 13.21
N LYS A 121 4.14 2.05 12.66
CA LYS A 121 4.08 3.01 11.55
C LYS A 121 3.41 2.43 10.31
N LEU A 122 3.83 1.23 9.90
CA LEU A 122 3.27 0.56 8.72
C LEU A 122 1.77 0.26 8.90
N TYR A 123 1.40 -0.27 10.06
CA TYR A 123 0.00 -0.56 10.36
C TYR A 123 -0.84 0.71 10.47
N PHE A 124 -0.33 1.77 11.09
CA PHE A 124 -1.02 3.06 11.19
C PHE A 124 -1.28 3.70 9.83
N SER A 125 -0.31 3.70 8.91
CA SER A 125 -0.51 4.18 7.53
C SER A 125 -1.62 3.40 6.81
N THR A 126 -1.64 2.08 6.99
CA THR A 126 -2.67 1.21 6.42
C THR A 126 -4.04 1.50 7.04
N TRP A 127 -4.08 1.68 8.36
CA TRP A 127 -5.29 2.02 9.11
C TRP A 127 -5.85 3.39 8.69
N GLN A 128 -5.02 4.42 8.54
CA GLN A 128 -5.43 5.75 8.07
C GLN A 128 -6.02 5.68 6.66
N THR A 129 -5.37 4.94 5.75
CA THR A 129 -5.88 4.72 4.40
C THR A 129 -7.25 4.05 4.44
N ASN A 130 -7.41 3.02 5.26
CA ASN A 130 -8.69 2.32 5.43
C ASN A 130 -9.76 3.21 6.06
N MET A 131 -9.40 4.10 6.99
CA MET A 131 -10.33 5.08 7.55
C MET A 131 -10.78 6.09 6.50
N ASN A 132 -9.85 6.61 5.68
CA ASN A 132 -10.17 7.53 4.59
C ASN A 132 -11.08 6.86 3.55
N ILE A 133 -10.81 5.61 3.18
CA ILE A 133 -11.68 4.82 2.31
C ILE A 133 -13.08 4.72 2.92
N LYS A 134 -13.21 4.27 4.17
CA LYS A 134 -14.52 4.15 4.83
C LYS A 134 -15.26 5.48 4.90
N HIS A 135 -14.55 6.57 5.18
CA HIS A 135 -15.11 7.91 5.20
C HIS A 135 -15.63 8.33 3.82
N THR A 136 -14.81 8.20 2.77
CA THR A 136 -15.22 8.50 1.38
C THR A 136 -16.38 7.62 0.92
N LEU A 137 -16.38 6.34 1.26
CA LEU A 137 -17.50 5.44 0.97
C LEU A 137 -18.76 5.91 1.71
N GLY A 138 -18.65 6.31 2.97
CA GLY A 138 -19.77 6.90 3.72
C GLY A 138 -20.33 8.15 3.04
N GLN A 139 -19.47 9.10 2.67
CA GLN A 139 -19.84 10.35 2.02
C GLN A 139 -20.49 10.14 0.63
N THR A 140 -19.94 9.24 -0.18
CA THR A 140 -20.44 8.96 -1.53
C THR A 140 -21.54 7.91 -1.56
N SER A 141 -22.06 7.48 -0.40
CA SER A 141 -23.02 6.37 -0.33
C SER A 141 -24.32 6.65 -1.08
N SER A 142 -24.86 7.88 -1.03
CA SER A 142 -26.07 8.29 -1.76
C SER A 142 -25.85 8.34 -3.28
N THR A 143 -24.79 9.02 -3.72
CA THR A 143 -24.41 9.12 -5.14
C THR A 143 -24.15 7.74 -5.74
N ARG A 144 -23.38 6.89 -5.05
CA ARG A 144 -23.11 5.52 -5.51
C ARG A 144 -24.38 4.68 -5.62
N LYS A 145 -25.33 4.82 -4.68
CA LYS A 145 -26.65 4.16 -4.79
C LYS A 145 -27.42 4.63 -6.02
N GLN A 146 -27.44 5.93 -6.31
CA GLN A 146 -28.10 6.45 -7.51
C GLN A 146 -27.44 5.93 -8.79
N THR A 147 -26.12 5.92 -8.85
CA THR A 147 -25.38 5.35 -9.99
C THR A 147 -25.64 3.86 -10.13
N ASP A 148 -25.63 3.09 -9.04
CA ASP A 148 -25.89 1.64 -9.08
C ASP A 148 -27.32 1.34 -9.55
N LEU A 149 -28.31 2.12 -9.10
CA LEU A 149 -29.69 2.03 -9.62
C LEU A 149 -29.76 2.33 -11.12
N ALA A 150 -29.09 3.37 -11.60
CA ALA A 150 -29.07 3.72 -13.02
C ALA A 150 -28.34 2.66 -13.87
N VAL A 151 -27.27 2.06 -13.36
CA VAL A 151 -26.51 1.01 -14.05
C VAL A 151 -27.30 -0.30 -14.12
N ARG A 152 -28.03 -0.63 -13.05
CA ARG A 152 -28.86 -1.84 -12.96
C ARG A 152 -30.26 -1.70 -13.55
N ASP A 153 -30.63 -0.52 -14.05
CA ASP A 153 -31.92 -0.32 -14.71
C ASP A 153 -32.01 -1.21 -15.96
N PRO A 154 -32.98 -2.14 -16.05
CA PRO A 154 -33.15 -2.98 -17.23
C PRO A 154 -33.44 -2.16 -18.50
N LYS A 155 -34.01 -0.95 -18.39
CA LYS A 155 -34.25 -0.07 -19.54
C LYS A 155 -32.96 0.52 -20.12
N ARG A 156 -31.84 0.41 -19.40
CA ARG A 156 -30.53 0.87 -19.88
C ARG A 156 -30.11 0.18 -21.17
N SER A 157 -30.49 -1.09 -21.35
CA SER A 157 -30.18 -1.83 -22.59
C SER A 157 -31.03 -1.36 -23.78
N GLU A 158 -32.25 -0.88 -23.54
CA GLU A 158 -33.12 -0.32 -24.59
C GLU A 158 -32.57 0.99 -25.16
N ALA A 159 -31.91 1.79 -24.32
CA ALA A 159 -31.28 3.05 -24.70
C ALA A 159 -29.83 2.90 -25.20
N ALA A 160 -29.29 1.67 -25.25
CA ALA A 160 -27.96 1.44 -25.78
C ALA A 160 -27.93 1.73 -27.29
N PRO A 161 -26.96 2.51 -27.80
CA PRO A 161 -26.87 2.76 -29.24
C PRO A 161 -26.70 1.43 -29.97
N ALA A 162 -27.38 1.27 -31.10
CA ALA A 162 -27.21 0.11 -31.96
C ALA A 162 -25.72 -0.12 -32.19
N ALA A 163 -25.24 -1.30 -31.80
CA ALA A 163 -23.84 -1.65 -32.01
C ALA A 163 -23.57 -1.49 -33.50
N LEU A 164 -22.58 -0.66 -33.86
CA LEU A 164 -22.12 -0.58 -35.24
C LEU A 164 -21.75 -2.00 -35.65
N GLU A 165 -22.50 -2.54 -36.62
CA GLU A 165 -22.14 -3.81 -37.22
C GLU A 165 -20.77 -3.61 -37.84
N ARG A 166 -19.76 -4.12 -37.12
CA ARG A 166 -18.43 -4.23 -37.66
C ARG A 166 -18.58 -5.30 -38.72
N SER A 167 -18.69 -4.88 -39.98
CA SER A 167 -18.53 -5.79 -41.10
C SER A 167 -17.22 -6.51 -40.81
N LYS A 168 -17.30 -7.81 -40.52
CA LYS A 168 -16.09 -8.62 -40.44
C LYS A 168 -15.47 -8.44 -41.82
N PRO A 169 -14.33 -7.74 -41.97
CA PRO A 169 -13.64 -7.82 -43.25
C PRO A 169 -13.45 -9.31 -43.45
N SER A 170 -13.93 -9.82 -44.58
CA SER A 170 -13.65 -11.19 -44.99
C SER A 170 -12.15 -11.36 -44.79
N GLN A 171 -11.75 -12.10 -43.76
CA GLN A 171 -10.37 -12.48 -43.59
C GLN A 171 -10.16 -13.50 -44.69
N ALA A 172 -9.89 -13.00 -45.90
CA ALA A 172 -9.31 -13.79 -46.95
C ALA A 172 -7.97 -14.26 -46.37
N ALA A 173 -7.95 -15.50 -45.88
CA ALA A 173 -6.75 -16.17 -45.45
C ALA A 173 -5.86 -16.34 -46.69
N HIS A 174 -5.10 -15.30 -47.01
CA HIS A 174 -4.30 -15.22 -48.23
C HIS A 174 -3.00 -16.02 -48.15
N ALA A 175 -2.67 -16.59 -46.98
CA ALA A 175 -1.50 -17.44 -46.83
C ALA A 175 -1.72 -18.49 -45.73
N GLY A 176 -1.68 -19.76 -46.18
CA GLY A 176 -1.04 -20.85 -45.45
C GLY A 176 -1.74 -21.33 -44.19
N ILE A 177 -2.61 -22.33 -44.35
CA ILE A 177 -2.52 -23.51 -43.47
C ILE A 177 -1.06 -23.95 -43.59
N LEU A 178 -0.26 -23.73 -42.54
CA LEU A 178 1.02 -24.42 -42.44
C LEU A 178 0.68 -25.89 -42.59
N GLN A 179 1.17 -26.50 -43.67
CA GLN A 179 1.13 -27.95 -43.78
C GLN A 179 1.76 -28.49 -42.50
N PRO A 180 1.19 -29.53 -41.88
CA PRO A 180 1.86 -30.21 -40.79
C PRO A 180 3.18 -30.71 -41.38
N GLU A 181 4.27 -29.97 -41.13
CA GLU A 181 5.59 -30.56 -41.27
C GLU A 181 5.61 -31.68 -40.23
N ASP A 182 5.88 -32.89 -40.71
CA ASP A 182 6.10 -34.08 -39.91
C ASP A 182 7.32 -33.82 -39.01
N VAL A 183 7.10 -33.11 -37.90
CA VAL A 183 8.05 -33.07 -36.81
C VAL A 183 7.97 -34.44 -36.18
N GLU A 184 8.90 -35.31 -36.58
CA GLU A 184 9.25 -36.51 -35.84
C GLU A 184 9.53 -36.09 -34.41
N VAL A 185 8.51 -36.23 -33.55
CA VAL A 185 8.63 -36.01 -32.11
C VAL A 185 9.57 -37.10 -31.60
N PRO A 186 10.74 -36.74 -31.05
CA PRO A 186 11.61 -37.73 -30.42
C PRO A 186 10.84 -38.41 -29.29
N HIS A 187 10.64 -39.71 -29.45
CA HIS A 187 10.10 -40.62 -28.45
C HIS A 187 11.06 -40.69 -27.26
N ASP A 188 11.06 -39.69 -26.37
CA ASP A 188 11.52 -39.90 -25.00
C ASP A 188 11.05 -38.79 -24.06
N CYS A 189 9.84 -38.96 -23.52
CA CYS A 189 9.47 -38.47 -22.19
C CYS A 189 8.30 -39.30 -21.66
N ARG A 190 8.57 -40.56 -21.33
CA ARG A 190 7.69 -41.40 -20.53
C ARG A 190 7.74 -40.90 -19.08
N ARG A 191 6.99 -39.83 -18.77
CA ARG A 191 6.81 -39.35 -17.39
C ARG A 191 5.53 -39.96 -16.83
N ASN A 192 5.69 -40.80 -15.80
CA ASN A 192 4.62 -41.39 -14.99
C ASN A 192 3.63 -40.30 -14.51
N GLU A 193 2.39 -40.37 -14.99
CA GLU A 193 1.24 -39.74 -14.35
C GLU A 193 0.53 -40.78 -13.49
N GLN A 194 0.84 -40.75 -12.20
CA GLN A 194 0.03 -41.36 -11.16
C GLN A 194 -0.06 -40.34 -10.03
N PHE A 195 -0.96 -39.37 -10.16
CA PHE A 195 -1.39 -38.56 -9.03
C PHE A 195 -2.91 -38.43 -9.03
N GLY A 196 -3.47 -38.93 -7.94
CA GLY A 196 -4.89 -38.98 -7.68
C GLY A 196 -5.50 -37.60 -7.49
N ILE A 197 -6.73 -37.52 -7.99
CA ILE A 197 -7.74 -36.54 -7.64
C ILE A 197 -8.03 -36.64 -6.14
N LEU A 198 -8.02 -35.51 -5.43
CA LEU A 198 -8.94 -35.15 -4.33
C LEU A 198 -8.56 -33.75 -3.80
N GLY A 199 -9.53 -32.83 -3.74
CA GLY A 199 -9.42 -31.62 -2.91
C GLY A 199 -10.14 -30.38 -3.44
N ASP A 200 -11.42 -30.27 -3.09
CA ASP A 200 -12.19 -29.02 -3.00
C ASP A 200 -11.46 -27.93 -2.19
N GLY A 201 -11.65 -26.66 -2.56
CA GLY A 201 -11.17 -25.52 -1.76
C GLY A 201 -11.32 -24.16 -2.44
N ASP A 202 -12.51 -23.58 -2.28
CA ASP A 202 -12.86 -22.15 -2.24
C ASP A 202 -11.98 -21.12 -2.99
N SER A 203 -12.52 -20.62 -4.10
CA SER A 203 -12.04 -19.44 -4.82
C SER A 203 -12.56 -18.15 -4.19
N GLU A 204 -11.69 -17.42 -3.49
CA GLU A 204 -11.96 -16.03 -3.09
C GLU A 204 -11.54 -15.07 -4.22
N LEU A 205 -12.54 -14.55 -4.94
CA LEU A 205 -12.38 -13.58 -6.02
C LEU A 205 -11.94 -12.22 -5.49
N THR A 206 -10.67 -11.87 -5.68
CA THR A 206 -10.16 -10.51 -5.50
C THR A 206 -10.39 -9.69 -6.77
N VAL A 207 -11.45 -8.87 -6.74
CA VAL A 207 -11.77 -7.93 -7.82
C VAL A 207 -10.92 -6.67 -7.68
N SER A 208 -9.94 -6.50 -8.57
CA SER A 208 -9.24 -5.22 -8.77
C SER A 208 -10.08 -4.32 -9.68
N ILE A 209 -10.67 -3.27 -9.11
CA ILE A 209 -11.37 -2.24 -9.90
C ILE A 209 -10.46 -1.02 -10.05
N ALA A 210 -10.01 -0.79 -11.28
CA ALA A 210 -9.38 0.45 -11.70
C ALA A 210 -10.45 1.54 -11.86
N ALA A 211 -10.40 2.58 -11.02
CA ALA A 211 -11.29 3.74 -11.13
C ALA A 211 -10.73 4.74 -12.15
N GLY A 212 -11.31 4.72 -13.35
CA GLY A 212 -11.17 5.75 -14.37
C GLY A 212 -12.07 6.96 -14.09
N LEU A 213 -11.53 8.11 -14.48
CA LEU A 213 -12.07 9.47 -14.45
C LEU A 213 -13.51 9.59 -15.00
N LEU A 214 -14.30 10.56 -14.51
CA LEU A 214 -15.13 11.54 -15.28
C LEU A 214 -15.98 12.44 -14.33
N PRO A 215 -16.63 13.53 -14.82
CA PRO A 215 -16.57 14.86 -14.20
C PRO A 215 -17.87 15.38 -13.56
N ASP A 216 -17.68 16.54 -12.93
CA ASP A 216 -18.57 17.62 -12.47
C ASP A 216 -20.00 17.67 -13.02
N LEU A 217 -20.99 17.87 -12.14
CA LEU A 217 -22.19 18.70 -12.37
C LEU A 217 -23.03 18.94 -11.08
N ALA A 218 -23.00 20.21 -10.67
CA ALA A 218 -24.02 21.10 -10.08
C ALA A 218 -25.15 20.59 -9.15
N SER A 219 -25.13 21.17 -7.94
CA SER A 219 -26.21 21.65 -7.05
C SER A 219 -27.68 21.33 -7.34
N ILE A 220 -28.34 20.71 -6.34
CA ILE A 220 -29.76 20.95 -6.04
C ILE A 220 -29.92 21.20 -4.53
N ALA A 221 -30.48 22.36 -4.21
CA ALA A 221 -30.82 22.79 -2.86
C ALA A 221 -32.14 22.15 -2.42
N VAL A 222 -32.23 21.73 -1.16
CA VAL A 222 -33.49 21.29 -0.52
C VAL A 222 -33.69 22.08 0.77
N SER A 223 -34.79 22.84 0.82
CA SER A 223 -35.31 23.55 1.99
C SER A 223 -36.09 22.60 2.93
N PRO A 224 -36.25 22.96 4.22
CA PRO A 224 -36.77 22.04 5.25
C PRO A 224 -38.28 22.17 5.44
N GLY A 225 -38.93 21.04 5.76
CA GLY A 225 -40.32 20.95 6.18
C GLY A 225 -40.45 20.51 7.64
N GLU A 226 -41.27 21.26 8.36
CA GLU A 226 -41.76 21.18 9.76
C GLU A 226 -42.19 19.77 10.21
N ALA A 227 -41.75 19.32 11.39
CA ALA A 227 -42.38 19.46 12.72
C ALA A 227 -43.38 18.34 13.04
N SER A 228 -43.05 17.52 14.05
CA SER A 228 -44.06 16.84 14.87
C SER A 228 -43.51 16.50 16.25
N SER A 229 -44.24 16.94 17.27
CA SER A 229 -44.02 16.73 18.70
C SER A 229 -44.25 15.27 19.13
N ALA A 230 -43.46 14.77 20.09
CA ALA A 230 -43.96 14.11 21.31
C ALA A 230 -42.84 13.54 22.23
N ALA A 231 -43.08 13.73 23.54
CA ALA A 231 -42.62 12.98 24.72
C ALA A 231 -41.22 13.24 25.34
N PRO A 232 -41.13 13.46 26.68
CA PRO A 232 -39.88 13.66 27.40
C PRO A 232 -39.18 12.33 27.70
N THR A 233 -37.97 12.17 27.18
CA THR A 233 -37.06 11.05 27.48
C THR A 233 -36.08 11.44 28.59
N PRO A 234 -35.65 10.50 29.46
CA PRO A 234 -34.73 10.76 30.55
C PRO A 234 -33.34 11.13 30.03
N GLY A 235 -32.70 12.09 30.70
CA GLY A 235 -31.54 12.82 30.22
C GLY A 235 -30.32 11.94 29.87
N PRO A 236 -29.56 12.29 28.81
CA PRO A 236 -28.35 11.56 28.43
C PRO A 236 -27.21 11.84 29.40
N SER A 237 -26.61 10.75 29.89
CA SER A 237 -25.39 10.73 30.71
C SER A 237 -24.28 11.55 30.07
N ALA A 238 -23.57 12.34 30.89
CA ALA A 238 -22.52 13.29 30.49
C ALA A 238 -21.39 12.68 29.62
N THR A 239 -21.23 11.36 29.61
CA THR A 239 -20.25 10.63 28.80
C THR A 239 -20.54 10.65 27.29
N SER A 240 -21.81 10.79 26.85
CA SER A 240 -22.14 10.81 25.41
C SER A 240 -21.70 12.11 24.73
N ARG A 241 -21.80 13.24 25.45
CA ARG A 241 -21.48 14.57 24.91
C ARG A 241 -20.01 14.72 24.54
N ALA A 242 -19.09 14.06 25.26
CA ALA A 242 -17.67 14.08 24.94
C ALA A 242 -17.36 13.32 23.64
N SER A 243 -18.02 12.18 23.42
CA SER A 243 -17.86 11.39 22.19
C SER A 243 -18.41 12.13 20.96
N ASP A 244 -19.58 12.77 21.10
CA ASP A 244 -20.19 13.56 20.03
C ASP A 244 -19.34 14.79 19.66
N GLN A 245 -18.72 15.43 20.66
CA GLN A 245 -17.79 16.54 20.42
C GLN A 245 -16.50 16.08 19.73
N LEU A 246 -15.96 14.91 20.11
CA LEU A 246 -14.77 14.35 19.46
C LEU A 246 -15.05 13.99 17.99
N MET A 247 -16.21 13.40 17.70
CA MET A 247 -16.66 13.09 16.35
C MET A 247 -16.93 14.35 15.53
N ALA A 248 -17.45 15.42 16.14
CA ALA A 248 -17.64 16.71 15.47
C ALA A 248 -16.30 17.38 15.11
N VAL A 249 -15.31 17.33 16.01
CA VAL A 249 -13.95 17.84 15.75
C VAL A 249 -13.24 17.02 14.67
N ALA A 250 -13.37 15.69 14.70
CA ALA A 250 -12.83 14.80 13.67
C ALA A 250 -13.46 15.07 12.28
N ARG A 251 -14.78 15.28 12.21
CA ARG A 251 -15.46 15.69 10.97
C ARG A 251 -14.98 17.05 10.47
N LYS A 252 -14.77 18.02 11.37
CA LYS A 252 -14.29 19.36 11.01
C LYS A 252 -12.88 19.34 10.43
N ARG A 253 -11.98 18.54 11.01
CA ARG A 253 -10.60 18.33 10.51
C ARG A 253 -10.59 17.58 9.17
N ALA A 254 -11.41 16.54 9.04
CA ALA A 254 -11.53 15.80 7.78
C ALA A 254 -12.06 16.68 6.63
N LEU A 255 -12.97 17.62 6.91
CA LEU A 255 -13.46 18.55 5.88
C LEU A 255 -12.41 19.59 5.49
N THR A 256 -11.59 20.09 6.42
CA THR A 256 -10.55 21.09 6.09
C THR A 256 -9.38 20.49 5.29
N ASP A 257 -9.01 19.23 5.51
CA ASP A 257 -7.96 18.56 4.73
C ASP A 257 -8.42 18.08 3.35
N VAL A 258 -9.73 17.88 3.14
CA VAL A 258 -10.28 17.40 1.85
C VAL A 258 -10.32 18.49 0.77
N TYR A 259 -10.33 19.78 1.13
CA TYR A 259 -10.37 20.88 0.16
C TYR A 259 -9.02 21.45 -0.25
N ALA A 260 -7.92 21.01 0.36
CA ALA A 260 -6.59 21.21 -0.22
C ALA A 260 -6.33 20.02 -1.17
N PRO A 261 -6.59 20.14 -2.49
CA PRO A 261 -6.17 19.09 -3.41
C PRO A 261 -4.68 18.84 -3.13
N PRO A 262 -4.26 17.58 -2.92
CA PRO A 262 -2.88 17.28 -2.56
C PRO A 262 -2.02 18.01 -3.57
N SER A 263 -1.23 18.98 -3.09
CA SER A 263 -0.42 19.82 -3.97
C SER A 263 0.55 18.88 -4.64
N LYS A 264 0.22 18.50 -5.88
CA LYS A 264 1.04 17.58 -6.67
C LYS A 264 2.35 18.32 -6.81
N LYS A 265 3.37 17.93 -6.05
CA LYS A 265 4.73 18.46 -6.19
C LYS A 265 5.00 18.48 -7.70
N PRO A 266 5.28 19.65 -8.30
CA PRO A 266 5.41 19.75 -9.73
C PRO A 266 6.44 18.72 -10.18
N ARG A 267 6.04 17.77 -11.03
CA ARG A 267 6.93 16.73 -11.52
C ARG A 267 8.10 17.43 -12.20
N GLN A 268 9.33 17.13 -11.79
CA GLN A 268 10.50 17.70 -12.44
C GLN A 268 10.42 17.44 -13.95
N PRO A 269 10.63 18.46 -14.79
CA PRO A 269 10.56 18.31 -16.24
C PRO A 269 11.63 17.32 -16.70
N ARG A 270 11.23 16.32 -17.49
CA ARG A 270 12.16 15.32 -18.02
C ARG A 270 13.18 15.98 -18.94
N THR A 271 14.46 15.67 -18.75
CA THR A 271 15.54 16.02 -19.68
C THR A 271 15.69 14.93 -20.74
N CYS A 272 16.15 15.28 -21.94
CA CYS A 272 16.43 14.27 -22.95
C CYS A 272 17.61 13.40 -22.49
N ALA A 273 17.42 12.08 -22.43
CA ALA A 273 18.46 11.12 -22.00
C ALA A 273 19.73 11.14 -22.88
N LYS A 274 19.66 11.68 -24.11
CA LYS A 274 20.78 11.72 -25.05
C LYS A 274 21.57 13.03 -24.98
N CYS A 275 20.89 14.18 -25.04
CA CYS A 275 21.53 15.49 -25.15
C CYS A 275 21.35 16.42 -23.94
N GLY A 276 20.62 15.98 -22.90
CA GLY A 276 20.38 16.76 -21.68
C GLY A 276 19.37 17.91 -21.80
N ASP A 277 18.87 18.22 -23.00
CA ASP A 277 18.05 19.41 -23.23
C ASP A 277 16.63 19.31 -22.62
N SER A 278 16.28 20.28 -21.78
CA SER A 278 15.01 20.39 -21.04
C SER A 278 14.00 21.37 -21.62
N ARG A 279 14.30 22.11 -22.71
CA ARG A 279 13.37 23.15 -23.24
C ARG A 279 12.47 22.72 -24.39
N ASN A 280 12.97 22.14 -25.49
CA ASN A 280 12.08 21.53 -26.50
C ASN A 280 12.75 20.43 -27.36
N CYS A 281 13.18 19.33 -26.74
CA CYS A 281 13.82 18.24 -27.48
C CYS A 281 12.84 17.07 -27.71
N PRO A 282 12.60 16.63 -28.97
CA PRO A 282 11.78 15.44 -29.24
C PRO A 282 12.35 14.18 -28.59
N GLY A 283 13.65 14.20 -28.28
CA GLY A 283 14.35 13.15 -27.53
C GLY A 283 13.87 12.92 -26.10
N ARG A 284 12.94 13.71 -25.56
CA ARG A 284 12.34 13.50 -24.23
C ARG A 284 11.34 12.37 -24.18
N SER A 285 10.61 12.14 -25.28
CA SER A 285 9.69 11.01 -25.38
C SER A 285 10.46 9.74 -25.71
N ALA A 286 11.44 9.81 -26.62
CA ALA A 286 12.33 8.71 -26.95
C ALA A 286 13.69 9.21 -27.43
N ALA A 287 14.79 8.70 -26.86
CA ALA A 287 16.15 9.14 -27.17
C ALA A 287 16.53 9.02 -28.67
N ARG A 288 15.97 8.03 -29.38
CA ARG A 288 16.16 7.84 -30.84
C ARG A 288 15.64 9.00 -31.69
N LEU A 289 14.69 9.79 -31.18
CA LEU A 289 14.14 10.96 -31.87
C LEU A 289 15.00 12.21 -31.69
N CYS A 290 16.05 12.15 -30.87
CA CYS A 290 16.93 13.29 -30.62
C CYS A 290 17.91 13.50 -31.80
N PRO A 291 17.85 14.65 -32.50
CA PRO A 291 18.74 14.94 -33.63
C PRO A 291 20.16 15.34 -33.19
N LYS A 292 20.33 15.73 -31.91
CA LYS A 292 21.61 16.15 -31.35
C LYS A 292 22.51 14.93 -31.05
N PRO A 293 23.84 15.09 -31.14
CA PRO A 293 24.78 14.07 -30.66
C PRO A 293 24.60 13.82 -29.16
N CYS A 294 25.02 12.64 -28.68
CA CYS A 294 24.99 12.35 -27.26
C CYS A 294 25.96 13.25 -26.48
N GLN A 295 25.53 13.73 -25.32
CA GLN A 295 26.34 14.57 -24.43
C GLN A 295 27.56 13.82 -23.88
N ASP A 296 27.47 12.50 -23.69
CA ASP A 296 28.54 11.70 -23.10
C ASP A 296 29.56 11.25 -24.16
N CYS A 297 29.11 10.58 -25.23
CA CYS A 297 30.02 10.00 -26.24
C CYS A 297 30.12 10.76 -27.56
N GLY A 298 29.35 11.83 -27.76
CA GLY A 298 29.34 12.60 -29.01
C GLY A 298 28.67 11.91 -30.21
N GLN A 299 28.26 10.64 -30.11
CA GLN A 299 27.71 9.90 -31.25
C GLN A 299 26.22 10.18 -31.49
N ARG A 300 25.82 10.27 -32.77
CA ARG A 300 24.42 10.42 -33.18
C ARG A 300 23.62 9.12 -33.08
N ALA A 301 24.25 7.95 -33.18
CA ALA A 301 23.57 6.66 -33.05
C ALA A 301 23.43 6.17 -31.59
N CYS A 302 23.85 6.97 -30.61
CA CYS A 302 23.83 6.58 -29.20
C CYS A 302 22.41 6.47 -28.62
N ARG A 303 22.19 5.47 -27.75
CA ARG A 303 20.94 5.25 -26.99
C ARG A 303 20.69 6.30 -25.90
N GLY A 304 21.72 7.08 -25.51
CA GLY A 304 21.68 8.02 -24.39
C GLY A 304 21.94 7.37 -23.03
N ARG A 305 21.85 8.12 -21.93
CA ARG A 305 21.99 7.61 -20.56
C ARG A 305 20.84 6.68 -20.17
N ASN A 306 21.15 5.66 -19.38
CA ASN A 306 20.15 4.75 -18.82
C ASN A 306 19.44 5.40 -17.63
N SER A 307 18.10 5.53 -17.69
CA SER A 307 17.30 6.10 -16.60
C SER A 307 17.35 5.29 -15.30
N LYS A 308 17.68 3.99 -15.37
CA LYS A 308 17.89 3.15 -14.19
C LYS A 308 19.26 3.35 -13.55
N ARG A 309 20.22 3.94 -14.26
CA ARG A 309 21.60 4.19 -13.82
C ARG A 309 22.07 5.60 -14.22
N PRO A 310 21.45 6.67 -13.70
CA PRO A 310 21.69 8.05 -14.17
C PRO A 310 23.13 8.56 -13.96
N HIS A 311 23.87 7.91 -13.06
CA HIS A 311 25.27 8.21 -12.73
C HIS A 311 26.27 7.56 -13.70
N ARG A 312 25.85 6.58 -14.52
CA ARG A 312 26.72 5.94 -15.51
C ARG A 312 26.66 6.68 -16.84
N SER A 313 27.76 6.64 -17.58
CA SER A 313 27.84 7.16 -18.94
C SER A 313 26.89 6.40 -19.87
N CYS A 314 26.63 6.95 -21.06
CA CYS A 314 25.84 6.26 -22.07
C CYS A 314 26.44 4.93 -22.58
N MET A 315 27.72 4.63 -22.33
CA MET A 315 28.35 3.37 -22.71
C MET A 315 28.20 2.36 -21.57
N ASP A 316 28.67 2.70 -20.37
CA ASP A 316 28.67 1.79 -19.20
C ASP A 316 27.26 1.54 -18.62
N GLY A 317 26.29 2.39 -18.96
CA GLY A 317 24.94 2.33 -18.41
C GLY A 317 24.07 1.22 -19.00
N TRP A 318 24.45 0.65 -20.14
CA TRP A 318 23.64 -0.33 -20.89
C TRP A 318 24.20 -1.74 -20.91
N ASP A 319 25.43 -1.91 -20.43
CA ASP A 319 26.05 -3.22 -20.13
C ASP A 319 25.61 -3.71 -18.73
#